data_AF-A0A7M7PPI9-F1
#
_entry.id   AF-A0A7M7PPI9-F1
#
_cell.length_a   1.000
_cell.length_b   1.000
_cell.length_c   1.000
_cell.angle_alpha   90.00
_cell.angle_beta   90.00
_cell.angle_gamma   90.00
#
_symmetry.space_group_name_H-M   'P 1'
#
loop_
_entity.id
_entity.type
_entity.pdbx_description
1 polymer ?
#
loop_
_entity_poly.entity_id
_entity_poly.type
_entity_poly.pdbx_seq_one_letter_code
_entity_poly.pdbx_strand_id
1 'polypeptide(L)'
;MFTPGWEVREGASTNPYTGPPGGYDPSGEAIGNYTYVSSHGKLDRAMAELESLTYQESGALCSINFFYYMNGTDTGTLTLSVAMDNQRYPIWQRLGSQAARWIDEVILLRSMPLPFQIVFKATMTGGSEGDIALDNIQLLDCSPDHVAPSCSPNSYFECTNLECIPKENLCDLRPDCLFGEDEQP
;
A
#
# COMPACT_ATOMS: atom_id res chain seq x y z
N MET A 1 -6.55 -4.17 -24.91
CA MET A 1 -7.41 -3.85 -23.76
C MET A 1 -6.58 -2.89 -22.92
N PHE A 2 -6.87 -1.59 -23.00
CA PHE A 2 -6.08 -0.57 -22.30
C PHE A 2 -6.55 -0.56 -20.84
N THR A 3 -5.73 -1.03 -19.92
CA THR A 3 -5.97 -0.75 -18.50
C THR A 3 -5.83 0.76 -18.30
N PRO A 4 -6.80 1.43 -17.67
CA PRO A 4 -6.56 2.74 -17.11
C PRO A 4 -5.35 2.64 -16.17
N GLY A 5 -4.33 3.44 -16.44
CA GLY A 5 -3.16 3.51 -15.58
C GLY A 5 -3.34 4.57 -14.50
N TRP A 6 -2.37 4.59 -13.59
CA TRP A 6 -2.11 5.73 -12.73
C TRP A 6 -1.63 6.92 -13.57
N GLU A 7 -2.21 8.09 -13.35
CA GLU A 7 -1.87 9.33 -14.06
C GLU A 7 -1.15 10.30 -13.11
N VAL A 8 -0.11 10.98 -13.60
CA VAL A 8 0.57 12.04 -12.84
C VAL A 8 -0.09 13.37 -13.17
N ARG A 9 -0.33 14.20 -12.15
CA ARG A 9 -0.93 15.51 -12.30
C ARG A 9 -0.32 16.53 -11.34
N GLU A 10 -0.30 17.79 -11.79
CA GLU A 10 -0.02 18.98 -11.01
C GLU A 10 -1.35 19.76 -10.79
N GLY A 11 -1.63 20.18 -9.56
CA GLY A 11 -2.87 20.87 -9.20
C GLY A 11 -4.12 19.98 -9.23
N ALA A 12 -5.32 20.56 -9.09
CA ALA A 12 -6.56 19.82 -8.81
C ALA A 12 -6.86 18.72 -9.84
N SER A 13 -7.44 17.58 -9.42
CA SER A 13 -7.84 16.50 -10.33
C SER A 13 -8.87 16.95 -11.38
N THR A 14 -9.13 16.11 -12.39
CA THR A 14 -10.18 16.38 -13.39
C THR A 14 -11.57 16.54 -12.79
N ASN A 15 -11.82 15.94 -11.61
CA ASN A 15 -13.03 16.18 -10.81
C ASN A 15 -12.67 17.02 -9.56
N PRO A 16 -12.93 18.34 -9.57
CA PRO A 16 -12.47 19.25 -8.53
C PRO A 16 -13.10 19.01 -7.14
N TYR A 17 -14.10 18.12 -7.04
CA TYR A 17 -14.78 17.81 -5.78
C TYR A 17 -14.27 16.54 -5.10
N THR A 18 -13.64 15.63 -5.84
CA THR A 18 -13.30 14.29 -5.34
C THR A 18 -11.80 14.01 -5.28
N GLY A 19 -10.98 14.75 -6.01
CA GLY A 19 -9.52 14.63 -5.94
C GLY A 19 -8.88 15.67 -5.03
N PRO A 20 -7.58 15.52 -4.75
CA PRO A 20 -6.84 16.53 -4.02
C PRO A 20 -6.68 17.81 -4.87
N PRO A 21 -6.57 19.00 -4.24
CA PRO A 21 -6.35 20.26 -4.94
C PRO A 21 -4.93 20.41 -5.54
N GLY A 22 -4.01 19.52 -5.16
CA GLY A 22 -2.60 19.48 -5.57
C GLY A 22 -1.87 18.37 -4.82
N GLY A 23 -0.54 18.27 -5.01
CA GLY A 23 0.31 17.34 -4.27
C GLY A 23 0.27 17.58 -2.75
N TYR A 24 0.75 16.61 -2.00
CA TYR A 24 0.94 16.77 -0.56
C TYR A 24 2.10 17.74 -0.30
N ASP A 25 1.85 18.75 0.52
CA ASP A 25 2.86 19.65 1.05
C ASP A 25 2.67 19.88 2.57
N PRO A 26 3.74 19.83 3.38
CA PRO A 26 3.65 20.05 4.83
C PRO A 26 3.13 21.44 5.25
N SER A 27 3.26 22.47 4.40
CA SER A 27 2.72 23.81 4.66
C SER A 27 1.22 23.93 4.39
N GLY A 28 0.62 22.91 3.75
CA GLY A 28 -0.78 22.88 3.34
C GLY A 28 -1.06 23.55 2.00
N GLU A 29 -0.01 23.96 1.28
CA GLU A 29 -0.14 24.48 -0.08
C GLU A 29 -0.44 23.35 -1.08
N ALA A 30 -1.32 23.62 -2.05
CA ALA A 30 -1.68 22.65 -3.09
C ALA A 30 -0.67 22.71 -4.25
N ILE A 31 0.59 22.35 -3.95
CA ILE A 31 1.72 22.42 -4.89
C ILE A 31 2.30 21.03 -5.15
N GLY A 32 3.06 20.89 -6.24
CA GLY A 32 3.72 19.65 -6.60
C GLY A 32 2.84 18.64 -7.34
N ASN A 33 3.46 17.53 -7.69
CA ASN A 33 2.87 16.46 -8.47
C ASN A 33 2.41 15.34 -7.56
N TYR A 34 1.28 14.72 -7.91
CA TYR A 34 0.82 13.49 -7.31
C TYR A 34 0.37 12.53 -8.40
N THR A 35 0.19 11.27 -8.03
CA THR A 35 -0.31 10.25 -8.94
C THR A 35 -1.73 9.87 -8.53
N TYR A 36 -2.66 9.76 -9.46
CA TYR A 36 -4.05 9.47 -9.16
C TYR A 36 -4.74 8.61 -10.21
N VAL A 37 -5.91 8.11 -9.83
CA VAL A 37 -6.87 7.47 -10.71
C VAL A 37 -8.27 7.99 -10.41
N SER A 38 -9.08 8.14 -11.45
CA SER A 38 -10.45 8.63 -11.35
C SER A 38 -11.45 7.57 -11.81
N SER A 39 -12.50 7.35 -11.04
CA SER A 39 -13.61 6.46 -11.38
C SER A 39 -14.44 7.01 -12.54
N HIS A 40 -14.35 8.32 -12.82
CA HIS A 40 -15.09 8.98 -13.88
C HIS A 40 -14.80 8.35 -15.25
N GLY A 41 -15.87 7.89 -15.91
CA GLY A 41 -15.79 7.28 -17.24
C GLY A 41 -15.17 5.88 -17.23
N LYS A 42 -15.00 5.27 -16.05
CA LYS A 42 -14.50 3.90 -15.89
C LYS A 42 -15.65 2.94 -15.62
N LEU A 43 -15.45 1.70 -16.04
CA LEU A 43 -16.38 0.61 -15.75
C LEU A 43 -16.28 0.20 -14.27
N ASP A 44 -17.37 -0.35 -13.73
CA ASP A 44 -17.33 -1.02 -12.44
C ASP A 44 -16.25 -2.11 -12.45
N ARG A 45 -15.47 -2.18 -11.36
CA ARG A 45 -14.32 -3.06 -11.16
C ARG A 45 -13.17 -2.85 -12.13
N ALA A 46 -13.07 -1.69 -12.78
CA ALA A 46 -11.85 -1.31 -13.47
C ALA A 46 -10.67 -1.22 -12.46
N MET A 47 -9.49 -1.64 -12.90
CA MET A 47 -8.31 -1.75 -12.03
C MET A 47 -7.13 -1.00 -12.64
N ALA A 48 -6.33 -0.38 -11.76
CA ALA A 48 -5.08 0.27 -12.09
C ALA A 48 -4.01 -0.16 -11.08
N GLU A 49 -2.81 -0.50 -11.56
CA GLU A 49 -1.68 -0.94 -10.74
C GLU A 49 -0.48 -0.01 -10.94
N LEU A 50 0.14 0.39 -9.83
CA LEU A 50 1.39 1.12 -9.77
C LEU A 50 2.39 0.20 -9.09
N GLU A 51 3.38 -0.26 -9.86
CA GLU A 51 4.41 -1.19 -9.41
C GLU A 51 5.75 -0.47 -9.28
N SER A 52 6.45 -0.70 -8.18
CA SER A 52 7.82 -0.23 -8.02
C SER A 52 8.80 -1.02 -8.89
N LEU A 53 10.04 -0.53 -8.99
CA LEU A 53 11.17 -1.37 -9.36
C LEU A 53 11.34 -2.51 -8.33
N THR A 54 12.05 -3.56 -8.72
CA THR A 54 12.40 -4.66 -7.82
C THR A 54 13.47 -4.22 -6.81
N TYR A 55 13.15 -4.32 -5.53
CA TYR A 55 14.09 -4.23 -4.43
C TYR A 55 14.71 -5.62 -4.18
N GLN A 56 15.93 -5.67 -3.65
CA GLN A 56 16.59 -6.94 -3.29
C GLN A 56 16.09 -7.39 -1.91
N GLU A 57 16.97 -7.52 -0.92
CA GLU A 57 16.60 -7.76 0.47
C GLU A 57 16.33 -6.44 1.25
N SER A 58 15.62 -6.56 2.39
CA SER A 58 15.44 -5.45 3.35
C SER A 58 15.78 -5.85 4.79
N GLY A 59 16.12 -4.86 5.61
CA GLY A 59 16.41 -5.05 7.04
C GLY A 59 15.18 -5.04 7.95
N ALA A 60 15.39 -5.39 9.21
CA ALA A 60 14.34 -5.60 10.22
C ALA A 60 13.53 -4.34 10.57
N LEU A 61 14.04 -3.16 10.23
CA LEU A 61 13.39 -1.87 10.47
C LEU A 61 12.68 -1.32 9.23
N CYS A 62 12.71 -2.05 8.10
CA CYS A 62 12.14 -1.57 6.85
C CYS A 62 10.65 -1.25 6.99
N SER A 63 10.27 -0.06 6.58
CA SER A 63 8.88 0.38 6.51
C SER A 63 8.61 1.11 5.21
N ILE A 64 7.34 1.12 4.80
CA ILE A 64 6.85 1.95 3.71
C ILE A 64 5.99 3.06 4.29
N ASN A 65 6.31 4.30 3.94
CA ASN A 65 5.48 5.46 4.19
C ASN A 65 4.93 5.99 2.87
N PHE A 66 3.66 6.40 2.87
CA PHE A 66 3.02 7.03 1.73
C PHE A 66 1.88 7.91 2.18
N PHE A 67 1.53 8.88 1.35
CA PHE A 67 0.34 9.70 1.52
C PHE A 67 -0.72 9.25 0.54
N TYR A 68 -1.96 9.18 1.00
CA TYR A 68 -3.09 8.86 0.15
C TYR A 68 -4.25 9.85 0.33
N TYR A 69 -5.03 10.02 -0.72
CA TYR A 69 -6.25 10.83 -0.72
C TYR A 69 -7.37 10.02 -1.36
N MET A 70 -8.48 9.87 -0.64
CA MET A 70 -9.63 9.07 -1.06
C MET A 70 -10.91 9.79 -0.64
N ASN A 71 -11.63 10.39 -1.59
CA ASN A 71 -12.85 11.14 -1.34
C ASN A 71 -13.89 10.91 -2.45
N GLY A 72 -15.17 10.89 -2.07
CA GLY A 72 -16.30 10.68 -2.99
C GLY A 72 -17.08 9.39 -2.74
N THR A 73 -18.29 9.30 -3.29
CA THR A 73 -19.17 8.12 -3.13
C THR A 73 -18.71 6.92 -3.94
N ASP A 74 -17.94 7.16 -5.01
CA ASP A 74 -17.53 6.17 -6.00
C ASP A 74 -16.00 5.91 -5.96
N THR A 75 -15.33 6.20 -4.83
CA THR A 75 -13.85 6.14 -4.71
C THR A 75 -13.28 4.74 -4.93
N GLY A 76 -14.03 3.68 -4.64
CA GLY A 76 -13.56 2.30 -4.75
C GLY A 76 -12.56 1.91 -3.66
N THR A 77 -11.58 1.08 -4.00
CA THR A 77 -10.68 0.42 -3.04
C THR A 77 -9.23 0.66 -3.41
N LEU A 78 -8.40 1.06 -2.44
CA LEU A 78 -6.95 1.11 -2.56
C LEU A 78 -6.35 -0.04 -1.76
N THR A 79 -5.52 -0.86 -2.40
CA THR A 79 -4.80 -1.99 -1.79
C THR A 79 -3.30 -1.81 -1.99
N LEU A 80 -2.53 -1.98 -0.92
CA LEU A 80 -1.08 -2.10 -0.96
C LEU A 80 -0.70 -3.58 -0.82
N SER A 81 0.15 -4.05 -1.71
CA SER A 81 0.64 -5.43 -1.73
C SER A 81 2.16 -5.48 -1.85
N VAL A 82 2.74 -6.53 -1.29
CA VAL A 82 4.12 -6.95 -1.57
C VAL A 82 4.08 -8.09 -2.59
N ALA A 83 4.76 -7.92 -3.72
CA ALA A 83 4.93 -8.98 -4.69
C ALA A 83 6.30 -9.63 -4.51
N MET A 84 6.33 -10.93 -4.21
CA MET A 84 7.55 -11.70 -3.91
C MET A 84 7.32 -13.16 -4.29
N ASP A 85 8.32 -13.80 -4.90
CA ASP A 85 8.26 -15.22 -5.35
C ASP A 85 7.01 -15.56 -6.20
N ASN A 86 6.71 -14.72 -7.20
CA ASN A 86 5.51 -14.82 -8.04
C ASN A 86 4.16 -14.82 -7.29
N GLN A 87 4.18 -14.51 -5.99
CA GLN A 87 2.97 -14.31 -5.18
C GLN A 87 2.78 -12.82 -4.88
N ARG A 88 1.53 -12.43 -4.62
CA ARG A 88 1.16 -11.07 -4.23
C ARG A 88 0.43 -11.13 -2.90
N TYR A 89 1.02 -10.54 -1.87
CA TYR A 89 0.50 -10.53 -0.52
C TYR A 89 -0.12 -9.16 -0.22
N PRO A 90 -1.45 -9.04 -0.05
CA PRO A 90 -2.07 -7.80 0.36
C PRO A 90 -1.74 -7.52 1.83
N ILE A 91 -1.04 -6.41 2.09
CA ILE A 91 -0.59 -6.04 3.44
C ILE A 91 -1.40 -4.89 4.04
N TRP A 92 -2.15 -4.15 3.20
CA TRP A 92 -2.98 -3.04 3.66
C TRP A 92 -4.09 -2.71 2.65
N GLN A 93 -5.24 -2.23 3.14
CA GLN A 93 -6.37 -1.83 2.30
C GLN A 93 -7.23 -0.72 2.94
N ARG A 94 -7.80 0.13 2.09
CA ARG A 94 -8.91 1.06 2.43
C ARG A 94 -10.00 1.00 1.38
N LEU A 95 -11.25 1.14 1.82
CA LEU A 95 -12.45 1.06 0.98
C LEU A 95 -13.30 2.31 1.12
N GLY A 96 -13.74 2.87 -0.01
CA GLY A 96 -14.61 4.04 -0.08
C GLY A 96 -13.94 5.35 0.33
N SER A 97 -14.76 6.40 0.50
CA SER A 97 -14.31 7.70 1.00
C SER A 97 -13.65 7.59 2.37
N GLN A 98 -12.48 8.20 2.52
CA GLN A 98 -11.73 8.27 3.78
C GLN A 98 -11.81 9.68 4.35
N ALA A 99 -11.31 10.67 3.60
CA ALA A 99 -11.40 12.08 3.95
C ALA A 99 -11.03 12.96 2.75
N ALA A 100 -11.55 14.20 2.72
CA ALA A 100 -11.13 15.24 1.80
C ALA A 100 -9.82 15.92 2.24
N ARG A 101 -8.80 15.11 2.57
CA ARG A 101 -7.44 15.55 2.94
C ARG A 101 -6.43 14.44 2.67
N TRP A 102 -5.17 14.80 2.52
CA TRP A 102 -4.08 13.83 2.54
C TRP A 102 -4.00 13.15 3.91
N ILE A 103 -3.80 11.83 3.89
CA ILE A 103 -3.61 10.97 5.05
C ILE A 103 -2.28 10.26 4.88
N ASP A 104 -1.42 10.32 5.90
CA ASP A 104 -0.18 9.54 5.96
C ASP A 104 -0.45 8.13 6.48
N GLU A 105 0.23 7.14 5.91
CA GLU A 105 0.22 5.77 6.40
C GLU A 105 1.65 5.24 6.45
N VAL A 106 1.96 4.47 7.50
CA VAL A 106 3.25 3.80 7.68
C VAL A 106 2.99 2.33 7.96
N ILE A 107 3.55 1.45 7.13
CA ILE A 107 3.45 -0.01 7.30
C ILE A 107 4.84 -0.59 7.52
N LEU A 108 5.00 -1.35 8.61
CA LEU A 108 6.25 -2.04 8.91
C LEU A 108 6.35 -3.31 8.05
N LEU A 109 7.33 -3.34 7.14
CA LEU A 109 7.59 -4.47 6.25
C LEU A 109 8.50 -5.50 6.91
N ARG A 110 9.46 -5.04 7.71
CA ARG A 110 10.56 -5.82 8.29
C ARG A 110 11.46 -6.44 7.20
N SER A 111 12.10 -7.57 7.51
CA SER A 111 13.12 -8.15 6.66
C SER A 111 12.50 -8.97 5.53
N MET A 112 12.70 -8.53 4.28
CA MET A 112 12.32 -9.30 3.10
C MET A 112 13.52 -10.16 2.67
N PRO A 113 13.42 -11.51 2.73
CA PRO A 113 14.55 -12.39 2.41
C PRO A 113 14.75 -12.63 0.90
N LEU A 114 13.78 -12.23 0.07
CA LEU A 114 13.79 -12.41 -1.38
C LEU A 114 13.52 -11.07 -2.08
N PRO A 115 13.93 -10.92 -3.36
CA PRO A 115 13.58 -9.75 -4.15
C PRO A 115 12.07 -9.52 -4.20
N PHE A 116 11.66 -8.28 -3.96
CA PHE A 116 10.26 -7.90 -3.82
C PHE A 116 9.92 -6.59 -4.55
N GLN A 117 8.63 -6.40 -4.83
CA GLN A 117 8.08 -5.15 -5.36
C GLN A 117 6.93 -4.65 -4.49
N ILE A 118 6.78 -3.34 -4.44
CA ILE A 118 5.64 -2.65 -3.85
C ILE A 118 4.61 -2.42 -4.94
N VAL A 119 3.36 -2.82 -4.69
CA VAL A 119 2.27 -2.70 -5.66
C VAL A 119 1.08 -1.98 -5.02
N PHE A 120 0.75 -0.81 -5.55
CA PHE A 120 -0.50 -0.12 -5.23
C PHE A 120 -1.55 -0.43 -6.29
N LYS A 121 -2.67 -0.98 -5.86
CA LYS A 121 -3.77 -1.36 -6.72
C LYS A 121 -5.02 -0.59 -6.35
N ALA A 122 -5.54 0.18 -7.29
CA ALA A 122 -6.84 0.82 -7.19
C ALA A 122 -7.89 -0.03 -7.92
N THR A 123 -9.01 -0.30 -7.26
CA THR A 123 -10.19 -0.96 -7.84
C THR A 123 -11.36 0.00 -7.79
N MET A 124 -11.85 0.41 -8.94
CA MET A 124 -12.91 1.41 -9.07
C MET A 124 -14.28 0.76 -8.97
N THR A 125 -15.26 1.47 -8.44
CA THR A 125 -16.67 1.03 -8.41
C THR A 125 -17.48 1.47 -9.64
N GLY A 126 -16.85 2.19 -10.58
CA GLY A 126 -17.56 2.94 -11.63
C GLY A 126 -18.30 4.15 -11.05
N GLY A 127 -18.83 5.02 -11.93
CA GLY A 127 -19.52 6.25 -11.52
C GLY A 127 -18.79 7.51 -11.96
N SER A 128 -19.00 8.62 -11.24
CA SER A 128 -18.41 9.93 -11.56
C SER A 128 -17.72 10.60 -10.38
N GLU A 129 -17.96 10.15 -9.15
CA GLU A 129 -17.51 10.84 -7.94
C GLU A 129 -16.55 9.99 -7.11
N GLY A 130 -15.35 9.72 -7.64
CA GLY A 130 -14.33 9.01 -6.89
C GLY A 130 -12.94 9.14 -7.47
N ASP A 131 -12.03 9.75 -6.72
CA ASP A 131 -10.60 9.76 -7.05
C ASP A 131 -9.80 9.08 -5.92
N ILE A 132 -8.79 8.30 -6.31
CA ILE A 132 -7.77 7.79 -5.41
C ILE A 132 -6.44 8.42 -5.85
N ALA A 133 -5.77 9.10 -4.93
CA ALA A 133 -4.45 9.67 -5.19
C ALA A 133 -3.41 9.16 -4.18
N LEU A 134 -2.17 9.13 -4.64
CA LEU A 134 -0.97 8.77 -3.90
C LEU A 134 0.10 9.85 -4.08
N ASP A 135 0.85 10.11 -3.03
CA ASP A 135 2.00 11.01 -3.07
C ASP A 135 3.07 10.58 -2.04
N ASN A 136 4.30 11.09 -2.22
CA ASN A 136 5.42 10.92 -1.29
C ASN A 136 5.62 9.46 -0.81
N ILE A 137 5.60 8.50 -1.74
CA ILE A 137 5.84 7.09 -1.45
C ILE A 137 7.33 6.87 -1.19
N GLN A 138 7.67 6.35 -0.01
CA GLN A 138 9.05 6.20 0.46
C GLN A 138 9.23 4.89 1.21
N LEU A 139 10.38 4.24 1.01
CA LEU A 139 10.88 3.18 1.87
C LEU A 139 11.83 3.79 2.89
N LEU A 140 11.63 3.47 4.17
CA LEU A 140 12.39 3.99 5.30
C LEU A 140 13.10 2.85 6.02
N ASP A 141 14.36 3.05 6.40
CA ASP A 141 15.17 2.12 7.22
C ASP A 141 15.26 0.69 6.66
N CYS A 142 15.24 0.54 5.34
CA CYS A 142 15.28 -0.76 4.67
C CYS A 142 16.68 -1.35 4.46
N SER A 143 17.74 -0.73 4.99
CA SER A 143 19.11 -1.26 4.87
C SER A 143 19.20 -2.65 5.51
N PRO A 144 19.80 -3.65 4.84
CA PRO A 144 19.97 -5.02 5.37
C PRO A 144 20.88 -5.10 6.61
N ASP A 145 21.56 -4.01 6.98
CA ASP A 145 22.45 -3.93 8.15
C ASP A 145 21.73 -4.23 9.47
N HIS A 146 20.40 -4.00 9.51
CA HIS A 146 19.58 -4.31 10.66
C HIS A 146 19.08 -5.75 10.61
N VAL A 147 19.85 -6.65 11.23
CA VAL A 147 19.52 -8.07 11.32
C VAL A 147 18.38 -8.28 12.32
N ALA A 148 17.36 -9.06 11.92
CA ALA A 148 16.28 -9.48 12.81
C ALA A 148 16.84 -10.38 13.94
N PRO A 149 16.35 -10.25 15.19
CA PRO A 149 16.73 -11.17 16.26
C PRO A 149 16.31 -12.60 15.91
N SER A 150 17.12 -13.58 16.28
CA SER A 150 16.79 -14.98 16.02
C SER A 150 15.59 -15.44 16.86
N CYS A 151 14.61 -16.06 16.23
CA CYS A 151 13.45 -16.61 16.92
C CYS A 151 13.86 -17.84 17.75
N SER A 152 13.44 -17.88 19.02
CA SER A 152 13.63 -19.08 19.85
C SER A 152 12.65 -20.17 19.41
N PRO A 153 13.13 -21.29 18.80
CA PRO A 153 12.24 -22.24 18.11
C PRO A 153 11.26 -22.97 19.03
N ASN A 154 11.50 -22.95 20.34
CA ASN A 154 10.64 -23.60 21.32
C ASN A 154 9.37 -22.78 21.62
N SER A 155 9.44 -21.45 21.54
CA SER A 155 8.38 -20.55 22.01
C SER A 155 7.79 -19.67 20.91
N TYR A 156 8.54 -19.47 19.81
CA TYR A 156 8.16 -18.58 18.72
C TYR A 156 8.05 -19.32 17.39
N PHE A 157 7.21 -18.79 16.52
CA PHE A 157 7.15 -19.06 15.09
C PHE A 157 7.80 -17.90 14.34
N GLU A 158 8.52 -18.20 13.26
CA GLU A 158 9.20 -17.21 12.42
C GLU A 158 8.39 -17.01 11.14
N CYS A 159 7.91 -15.78 10.94
CA CYS A 159 7.22 -15.35 9.73
C CYS A 159 8.22 -15.19 8.56
N THR A 160 7.71 -15.14 7.34
CA THR A 160 8.45 -14.92 6.09
C THR A 160 9.24 -13.61 6.12
N ASN A 161 8.71 -12.57 6.78
CA ASN A 161 9.38 -11.29 6.95
C ASN A 161 10.38 -11.27 8.13
N LEU A 162 10.77 -12.44 8.62
CA LEU A 162 11.65 -12.71 9.78
C LEU A 162 11.14 -12.12 11.11
N GLU A 163 9.83 -11.87 11.20
CA GLU A 163 9.17 -11.54 12.47
C GLU A 163 8.97 -12.78 13.33
N CYS A 164 9.14 -12.64 14.64
CA CYS A 164 8.83 -13.71 15.58
C CYS A 164 7.47 -13.45 16.24
N ILE A 165 6.53 -14.38 16.09
CA ILE A 165 5.25 -14.36 16.82
C ILE A 165 5.20 -15.52 17.83
N PRO A 166 4.47 -15.38 18.95
CA PRO A 166 4.26 -16.48 19.89
C PRO A 166 3.56 -17.67 19.21
N LYS A 167 3.96 -18.92 19.53
CA LYS A 167 3.29 -20.11 18.97
C LYS A 167 1.81 -20.26 19.36
N GLU A 168 1.38 -19.58 20.41
CA GLU A 168 -0.03 -19.52 20.82
C GLU A 168 -0.92 -18.76 19.82
N ASN A 169 -0.30 -17.96 18.94
CA ASN A 169 -0.97 -17.22 17.87
C ASN A 169 -1.00 -18.00 16.55
N LEU A 170 -0.60 -19.28 16.56
CA LEU A 170 -0.72 -20.12 15.37
C LEU A 170 -2.16 -20.63 15.23
N CYS A 171 -2.73 -20.42 14.05
CA CYS A 171 -4.08 -20.85 13.69
C CYS A 171 -5.16 -20.34 14.67
N ASP A 172 -5.05 -19.08 15.11
CA ASP A 172 -5.97 -18.47 16.06
C ASP A 172 -7.09 -17.65 15.36
N LEU A 173 -7.14 -17.72 14.03
CA LEU A 173 -8.03 -17.00 13.12
C LEU A 173 -7.74 -15.49 13.03
N ARG A 174 -6.55 -15.07 13.47
CA ARG A 174 -6.11 -13.68 13.39
C ARG A 174 -4.69 -13.63 12.82
N PRO A 175 -4.51 -13.09 11.61
CA PRO A 175 -3.18 -12.88 11.04
C PRO A 175 -2.32 -11.99 11.94
N ASP A 176 -1.27 -12.58 12.51
CA ASP A 176 -0.22 -11.89 13.25
C ASP A 176 1.07 -11.79 12.44
N CYS A 177 1.31 -12.71 11.50
CA CYS A 177 2.32 -12.48 10.47
C CYS A 177 1.81 -11.55 9.38
N LEU A 178 2.71 -10.75 8.78
CA LEU A 178 2.39 -9.76 7.76
C LEU A 178 1.68 -10.36 6.53
N PHE A 179 1.97 -11.62 6.18
CA PHE A 179 1.38 -12.31 5.04
C PHE A 179 0.35 -13.38 5.43
N GLY A 180 0.03 -13.51 6.72
CA GLY A 180 -0.96 -14.46 7.25
C GLY A 180 -0.55 -15.93 7.13
N GLU A 181 0.75 -16.23 7.05
CA GLU A 181 1.29 -17.59 7.01
C GLU A 181 1.07 -18.38 8.31
N ASP A 182 0.85 -17.69 9.43
CA ASP A 182 0.51 -18.24 10.74
C ASP A 182 -0.89 -18.86 10.81
N GLU A 183 -1.75 -18.52 9.86
CA GLU A 183 -3.12 -19.03 9.73
C GLU A 183 -3.25 -20.14 8.68
N GLN A 184 -2.14 -20.53 8.04
CA GLN A 184 -2.11 -21.57 7.02
C GLN A 184 -1.83 -22.95 7.64
N PRO A 185 -2.55 -24.00 7.22
CA PRO A 185 -2.44 -25.35 7.79
C PRO A 185 -1.14 -26.09 7.43
#